data_AF-A0A973CLG3-F1
#
_entry.id   AF-A0A973CLG3-F1
#
_cell.length_a   1.000
_cell.length_b   1.000
_cell.length_c   1.000
_cell.angle_alpha   90.00
_cell.angle_beta   90.00
_cell.angle_gamma   90.00
#
_symmetry.space_group_name_H-M   'P 1'
#
loop_
_entity.id
_entity.type
_entity.pdbx_description
1 polymer ?
#
loop_
_entity_poly.entity_id
_entity_poly.type
_entity_poly.pdbx_seq_one_letter_code
_entity_poly.pdbx_strand_id
1 'polypeptide(L)'
;KSQEWLELAKNTYAPALNIHTLDNLKKIKEMGMHPWVYNNGLDRYGMGIHLWRGIKGGCEGRMEWTGMFTQGFGFYNLDGREPSRSSFMVHRRFGCLKTSRWLSVREGLLDCRIRLTLEKLATKNDPALLLWTLANYRKDRGKWTDKKLDEARAKMLARLLELSAKKK
;
A
#
# COMPACT_ATOMS: atom_id res chain seq x y z
N LYS A 1 13.86 24.06 -4.18
CA LYS A 1 13.92 22.77 -3.45
C LYS A 1 14.44 21.70 -4.41
N SER A 2 15.57 22.00 -5.04
CA SER A 2 16.96 21.61 -4.72
C SER A 2 17.21 20.13 -5.04
N GLN A 3 18.12 19.91 -5.98
CA GLN A 3 18.51 18.62 -6.55
C GLN A 3 19.17 17.67 -5.53
N GLU A 4 19.36 18.11 -4.28
CA GLU A 4 20.03 17.35 -3.21
C GLU A 4 19.36 16.00 -2.94
N TRP A 5 18.02 15.92 -3.01
CA TRP A 5 17.33 14.64 -2.83
C TRP A 5 17.62 13.65 -3.98
N LEU A 6 17.88 14.15 -5.20
CA LEU A 6 18.26 13.31 -6.33
C LEU A 6 19.67 12.76 -6.14
N GLU A 7 20.59 13.55 -5.60
CA GLU A 7 21.93 13.05 -5.26
C GLU A 7 21.88 12.00 -4.15
N LEU A 8 21.05 12.19 -3.12
CA LEU A 8 20.79 11.15 -2.12
C LEU A 8 20.18 9.90 -2.76
N ALA A 9 19.24 10.06 -3.70
CA ALA A 9 18.64 8.94 -4.41
C ALA A 9 19.71 8.16 -5.19
N LYS A 10 20.53 8.83 -6.01
CA LYS A 10 21.58 8.21 -6.85
C LYS A 10 22.56 7.33 -6.06
N ASN A 11 22.79 7.65 -4.78
CA ASN A 11 23.72 6.92 -3.91
C ASN A 11 23.07 5.73 -3.17
N THR A 12 21.84 5.32 -3.52
CA THR A 12 21.20 4.12 -2.98
C THR A 12 20.51 3.30 -4.07
N TYR A 13 20.61 1.97 -4.00
CA TYR A 13 19.98 1.07 -4.98
C TYR A 13 18.44 1.13 -4.94
N ALA A 14 17.88 1.30 -3.74
CA ALA A 14 16.44 1.33 -3.50
C ALA A 14 16.09 2.55 -2.63
N PRO A 15 16.01 3.76 -3.22
CA PRO A 15 15.66 4.96 -2.48
C PRO A 15 14.24 4.85 -1.91
N ALA A 16 14.15 4.47 -0.64
CA ALA A 16 12.92 4.51 0.15
C ALA A 16 12.70 5.93 0.68
N LEU A 17 12.41 6.83 -0.24
CA LEU A 17 12.18 8.22 0.07
C LEU A 17 10.69 8.41 0.39
N ASN A 18 10.38 9.40 1.22
CA ASN A 18 8.99 9.82 1.43
C ASN A 18 8.51 10.63 0.21
N ILE A 19 8.53 10.01 -0.96
CA ILE A 19 8.13 10.62 -2.21
C ILE A 19 6.62 10.71 -2.24
N HIS A 20 6.15 11.89 -2.62
CA HIS A 20 4.77 12.28 -2.40
C HIS A 20 3.95 12.48 -3.67
N THR A 21 4.55 12.33 -4.86
CA THR A 21 3.89 12.55 -6.16
C THR A 21 4.26 11.47 -7.16
N LEU A 22 3.36 11.20 -8.13
CA LEU A 22 3.61 10.26 -9.22
C LEU A 22 4.76 10.73 -10.13
N ASP A 23 4.92 12.04 -10.31
CA ASP A 23 5.99 12.59 -11.17
C ASP A 23 7.38 12.34 -10.59
N ASN A 24 7.53 12.38 -9.26
CA ASN A 24 8.80 12.05 -8.62
C ASN A 24 9.13 10.56 -8.76
N LEU A 25 8.13 9.67 -8.67
CA LEU A 25 8.33 8.23 -8.90
C LEU A 25 8.80 7.96 -10.33
N LYS A 26 8.18 8.62 -11.32
CA LYS A 26 8.58 8.54 -12.73
C LYS A 26 10.03 9.00 -12.93
N LYS A 27 10.41 10.16 -12.38
CA LYS A 27 11.78 10.69 -12.49
C LYS A 27 12.83 9.71 -11.95
N ILE A 28 12.59 9.11 -10.78
CA ILE A 28 13.51 8.13 -10.21
C ILE A 28 13.60 6.87 -11.08
N LYS A 29 12.46 6.45 -11.64
CA LYS A 29 12.41 5.30 -12.55
C LYS A 29 13.15 5.58 -13.86
N GLU A 30 13.03 6.79 -14.42
CA GLU A 30 13.74 7.26 -15.62
C GLU A 30 15.27 7.30 -15.39
N MET A 31 15.72 7.49 -14.15
CA MET A 31 17.13 7.39 -13.77
C MET A 31 17.63 5.94 -13.64
N GLY A 32 16.82 4.92 -13.96
CA GLY A 32 17.20 3.51 -13.87
C GLY A 32 17.15 2.93 -12.46
N MET A 33 16.50 3.62 -11.51
CA MET A 33 16.47 3.23 -10.10
C MET A 33 15.17 2.49 -9.74
N HIS A 34 15.14 1.93 -8.53
CA HIS A 34 13.99 1.21 -7.96
C HIS A 34 13.26 2.07 -6.92
N PRO A 35 12.24 2.87 -7.29
CA PRO A 35 11.55 3.74 -6.34
C PRO A 35 10.69 2.95 -5.37
N TRP A 36 10.93 3.14 -4.06
CA TRP A 36 10.12 2.56 -3.00
C TRP A 36 9.42 3.67 -2.21
N VAL A 37 8.14 3.47 -1.89
CA VAL A 37 7.41 4.40 -1.03
C VAL A 37 7.64 4.07 0.44
N TYR A 38 8.07 5.06 1.21
CA TYR A 38 8.31 4.92 2.64
C TYR A 38 7.12 5.39 3.47
N ASN A 39 6.68 4.57 4.43
CA ASN A 39 5.71 4.93 5.49
C ASN A 39 4.35 5.49 4.98
N ASN A 40 3.95 5.12 3.76
CA ASN A 40 2.80 5.72 3.08
C ASN A 40 1.49 4.92 3.30
N GLY A 41 0.78 5.27 4.38
CA GLY A 41 -0.56 4.75 4.69
C GLY A 41 -0.51 3.44 5.49
N LEU A 42 -1.14 3.42 6.66
CA LEU A 42 -0.94 2.38 7.69
C LEU A 42 -2.16 1.47 7.88
N ASP A 43 -3.06 1.48 6.90
CA ASP A 43 -4.35 0.83 6.92
C ASP A 43 -4.68 0.21 5.56
N ARG A 44 -5.86 -0.41 5.47
CA ARG A 44 -6.38 -1.05 4.27
C ARG A 44 -6.36 -0.13 3.05
N TYR A 45 -6.83 1.12 3.17
CA TYR A 45 -6.76 2.09 2.07
C TYR A 45 -5.32 2.37 1.62
N GLY A 46 -4.40 2.57 2.57
CA GLY A 46 -2.99 2.80 2.30
C GLY A 46 -2.35 1.66 1.52
N MET A 47 -2.62 0.42 1.94
CA MET A 47 -2.02 -0.77 1.34
C MET A 47 -2.75 -1.34 0.13
N GLY A 48 -4.00 -0.94 -0.08
CA GLY A 48 -4.78 -1.23 -1.27
C GLY A 48 -4.62 -0.17 -2.33
N ILE A 49 -5.49 0.83 -2.28
CA ILE A 49 -5.66 1.84 -3.34
C ILE A 49 -4.41 2.71 -3.48
N HIS A 50 -3.87 3.21 -2.36
CA HIS A 50 -2.75 4.15 -2.42
C HIS A 50 -1.47 3.47 -2.93
N LEU A 51 -1.18 2.25 -2.48
CA LEU A 51 -0.10 1.43 -3.01
C LEU A 51 -0.31 1.10 -4.49
N TRP A 52 -1.51 0.66 -4.89
CA TRP A 52 -1.83 0.43 -6.31
C TRP A 52 -1.55 1.66 -7.16
N ARG A 53 -2.03 2.85 -6.75
CA ARG A 53 -1.74 4.11 -7.45
C ARG A 53 -0.23 4.40 -7.54
N GLY A 54 0.51 4.12 -6.47
CA GLY A 54 1.97 4.20 -6.46
C GLY A 54 2.61 3.29 -7.50
N ILE A 55 2.17 2.02 -7.56
CA ILE A 55 2.64 1.03 -8.54
C ILE A 55 2.35 1.52 -9.97
N LYS A 56 1.16 2.07 -10.23
CA LYS A 56 0.84 2.67 -11.54
C LYS A 56 1.71 3.90 -11.85
N GLY A 57 2.26 4.56 -10.84
CA GLY A 57 3.26 5.63 -10.96
C GLY A 57 4.70 5.15 -11.10
N GLY A 58 4.95 3.84 -11.12
CA GLY A 58 6.29 3.25 -11.23
C GLY A 58 6.91 2.81 -9.90
N CYS A 59 6.20 2.90 -8.78
CA CYS A 59 6.66 2.37 -7.49
C CYS A 59 6.84 0.85 -7.56
N GLU A 60 7.95 0.34 -7.03
CA GLU A 60 8.24 -1.10 -7.05
C GLU A 60 8.03 -1.79 -5.71
N GLY A 61 8.09 -1.02 -4.62
CA GLY A 61 7.91 -1.56 -3.28
C GLY A 61 7.46 -0.52 -2.28
N ARG A 62 7.10 -0.99 -1.09
CA ARG A 62 6.82 -0.13 0.06
C ARG A 62 7.71 -0.60 1.20
N MET A 63 8.35 0.34 1.86
CA MET A 63 9.09 0.10 3.09
C MET A 63 8.35 0.72 4.27
N GLU A 64 8.28 -0.04 5.37
CA GLU A 64 7.82 0.43 6.67
C GLU A 64 8.98 0.43 7.64
N TRP A 65 9.07 1.48 8.44
CA TRP A 65 10.12 1.61 9.45
C TRP A 65 9.82 0.82 10.73
N THR A 66 8.55 0.51 10.97
CA THR A 66 8.08 -0.24 12.14
C THR A 66 7.59 -1.63 11.74
N GLY A 67 8.52 -2.58 11.65
CA GLY A 67 8.20 -4.01 11.59
C GLY A 67 7.86 -4.54 12.98
N MET A 68 8.85 -4.48 13.88
CA MET A 68 8.72 -4.84 15.29
C MET A 68 9.28 -3.69 16.12
N PHE A 69 8.44 -3.04 16.91
CA PHE A 69 8.88 -2.02 17.87
C PHE A 69 8.29 -2.37 19.23
N THR A 70 9.16 -2.69 20.19
CA THR A 70 8.76 -2.96 21.58
C THR A 70 8.89 -1.66 22.37
N GLN A 71 7.78 -1.21 22.99
CA GLN A 71 7.83 -0.16 24.00
C GLN A 71 8.28 -0.77 25.35
N GLY A 72 8.73 0.05 26.30
CA GLY A 72 9.18 -0.40 27.63
C GLY A 72 8.12 -1.18 28.40
N PHE A 73 6.85 -0.80 28.25
CA PHE A 73 5.64 -1.47 28.70
C PHE A 73 4.79 -1.88 27.49
N GLY A 74 5.10 -3.04 26.90
CA GLY A 74 4.53 -3.51 25.63
C GLY A 74 3.01 -3.65 25.52
N PHE A 75 2.26 -3.46 26.62
CA PHE A 75 0.78 -3.49 26.66
C PHE A 75 0.15 -2.14 27.02
N TYR A 76 0.95 -1.11 27.30
CA TYR A 76 0.47 0.23 27.61
C TYR A 76 0.59 1.14 26.39
N ASN A 77 -0.54 1.49 25.78
CA ASN A 77 -0.59 2.29 24.56
C ASN A 77 -0.06 3.74 24.72
N LEU A 78 0.23 4.17 25.94
CA LEU A 78 0.79 5.50 26.27
C LEU A 78 2.27 5.45 26.66
N ASP A 79 2.91 4.29 26.56
CA ASP A 79 4.31 4.13 26.96
C ASP A 79 5.32 4.74 25.95
N GLY A 80 4.83 5.28 24.84
CA GLY A 80 5.62 6.13 23.95
C GLY A 80 5.12 7.56 23.93
N ARG A 81 5.94 8.47 23.39
CA ARG A 81 5.51 9.84 23.04
C ARG A 81 4.26 9.84 22.13
N GLU A 82 4.12 8.81 21.30
CA GLU A 82 2.97 8.58 20.42
C GLU A 82 2.45 7.13 20.60
N PRO A 83 1.16 6.87 20.35
CA PRO A 83 0.61 5.51 20.37
C PRO A 83 1.42 4.55 19.49
N SER A 84 1.81 3.40 20.04
CA SER A 84 2.57 2.40 19.28
C SER A 84 1.71 1.84 18.17
N ARG A 85 2.16 2.02 16.93
CA ARG A 85 1.49 1.43 15.77
C ARG A 85 2.12 0.10 15.37
N SER A 86 2.66 -0.71 16.29
CA SER A 86 3.35 -1.95 15.90
C SER A 86 2.45 -2.89 15.08
N SER A 87 3.02 -3.51 14.05
CA SER A 87 2.34 -4.57 13.28
C SER A 87 2.24 -5.86 14.08
N PHE A 88 3.12 -6.03 15.06
CA PHE A 88 3.19 -7.24 15.88
C PHE A 88 3.33 -6.90 17.36
N MET A 89 2.70 -7.71 18.20
CA MET A 89 2.91 -7.72 19.64
C MET A 89 3.73 -8.96 19.99
N VAL A 90 4.89 -8.76 20.61
CA VAL A 90 5.77 -9.86 21.00
C VAL A 90 5.48 -10.22 22.45
N HIS A 91 5.04 -11.45 22.70
CA HIS A 91 4.68 -11.95 24.02
C HIS A 91 5.42 -13.25 24.32
N ARG A 92 6.09 -13.34 25.48
CA ARG A 92 6.92 -14.51 25.85
C ARG A 92 6.17 -15.85 25.73
N ARG A 93 4.94 -15.94 26.24
CA ARG A 93 4.10 -17.15 26.20
C ARG A 93 3.38 -17.40 24.87
N PHE A 94 3.01 -16.36 24.15
CA PHE A 94 2.11 -16.44 23.00
C PHE A 94 2.82 -16.17 21.66
N GLY A 95 4.12 -15.90 21.70
CA GLY A 95 4.94 -15.59 20.53
C GLY A 95 4.61 -14.23 19.93
N CYS A 96 4.65 -14.18 18.59
CA CYS A 96 4.39 -12.97 17.81
C CYS A 96 2.92 -12.90 17.41
N LEU A 97 2.16 -12.02 18.06
CA LEU A 97 0.73 -11.82 17.83
C LEU A 97 0.50 -10.72 16.80
N LYS A 98 -0.45 -10.96 15.89
CA LYS A 98 -0.86 -10.00 14.85
C LYS A 98 -1.74 -8.92 15.48
N THR A 99 -1.47 -7.65 15.17
CA THR A 99 -2.34 -6.55 15.59
C THR A 99 -3.47 -6.30 14.59
N SER A 100 -4.49 -5.55 15.00
CA SER A 100 -5.55 -5.08 14.09
C SER A 100 -4.98 -4.29 12.90
N ARG A 101 -3.90 -3.53 13.12
CA ARG A 101 -3.15 -2.84 12.05
C ARG A 101 -2.62 -3.84 11.03
N TRP A 102 -1.98 -4.93 11.46
CA TRP A 102 -1.45 -5.95 10.54
C TRP A 102 -2.56 -6.58 9.71
N LEU A 103 -3.70 -6.87 10.33
CA LEU A 103 -4.87 -7.40 9.62
C LEU A 103 -5.38 -6.40 8.57
N SER A 104 -5.58 -5.13 8.95
CA SER A 104 -6.03 -4.08 8.04
C SER A 104 -5.09 -3.89 6.84
N VAL A 105 -3.78 -3.85 7.09
CA VAL A 105 -2.75 -3.75 6.04
C VAL A 105 -2.77 -4.97 5.12
N ARG A 106 -2.92 -6.17 5.67
CA ARG A 106 -3.00 -7.42 4.89
C ARG A 106 -4.22 -7.42 3.97
N GLU A 107 -5.37 -6.96 4.45
CA GLU A 107 -6.59 -6.81 3.65
C GLU A 107 -6.37 -5.83 2.49
N GLY A 108 -5.67 -4.72 2.75
CA GLY A 108 -5.33 -3.75 1.70
C GLY A 108 -4.41 -4.36 0.64
N LEU A 109 -3.40 -5.12 1.06
CA LEU A 109 -2.50 -5.81 0.13
C LEU A 109 -3.23 -6.84 -0.74
N LEU A 110 -4.19 -7.56 -0.16
CA LEU A 110 -5.07 -8.45 -0.91
C LEU A 110 -5.89 -7.69 -1.96
N ASP A 111 -6.49 -6.56 -1.59
CA ASP A 111 -7.24 -5.70 -2.52
C ASP A 111 -6.37 -5.24 -3.69
N CYS A 112 -5.14 -4.83 -3.40
CA CYS A 112 -4.15 -4.43 -4.41
C CYS A 112 -3.84 -5.59 -5.38
N ARG A 113 -3.61 -6.80 -4.87
CA ARG A 113 -3.32 -7.98 -5.70
C ARG A 113 -4.49 -8.36 -6.58
N ILE A 114 -5.72 -8.31 -6.06
CA ILE A 114 -6.95 -8.53 -6.82
C ILE A 114 -7.04 -7.52 -7.97
N ARG A 115 -6.88 -6.24 -7.66
CA ARG A 115 -6.89 -5.15 -8.65
C ARG A 115 -5.86 -5.37 -9.76
N LEU A 116 -4.61 -5.67 -9.40
CA LEU A 116 -3.53 -5.91 -10.37
C LEU A 116 -3.78 -7.16 -11.23
N THR A 117 -4.38 -8.20 -10.64
CA THR A 117 -4.75 -9.41 -11.38
C THR A 117 -5.86 -9.10 -12.38
N LEU A 118 -6.86 -8.32 -11.98
CA LEU A 118 -7.94 -7.88 -12.86
C LEU A 118 -7.42 -7.04 -14.03
N GLU A 119 -6.47 -6.14 -13.80
CA GLU A 119 -5.82 -5.38 -14.90
C GLU A 119 -5.10 -6.26 -15.93
N LYS A 120 -4.59 -7.43 -15.53
CA LYS A 120 -3.93 -8.37 -16.46
C LYS A 120 -4.92 -9.16 -17.32
N LEU A 121 -6.15 -9.33 -16.85
CA LEU A 121 -7.13 -10.25 -17.44
C LEU A 121 -8.27 -9.53 -18.15
N ALA A 122 -8.67 -8.35 -17.66
CA ALA A 122 -9.78 -7.59 -18.19
C ALA A 122 -9.36 -6.69 -19.37
N THR A 123 -10.33 -6.31 -20.20
CA THR A 123 -10.10 -5.29 -21.24
C THR A 123 -9.94 -3.91 -20.60
N LYS A 124 -9.27 -2.98 -21.29
CA LYS A 124 -8.96 -1.62 -20.76
C LYS A 124 -10.21 -0.85 -20.30
N ASN A 125 -11.37 -1.12 -20.89
CA ASN A 125 -12.63 -0.42 -20.61
C ASN A 125 -13.55 -1.22 -19.67
N ASP A 126 -13.04 -2.27 -19.02
CA ASP A 126 -13.86 -3.09 -18.13
C ASP A 126 -14.34 -2.26 -16.91
N PRO A 127 -15.66 -2.28 -16.62
CA PRO A 127 -16.24 -1.42 -15.58
C PRO A 127 -15.69 -1.71 -14.18
N ALA A 128 -15.23 -2.93 -13.90
CA ALA A 128 -14.59 -3.24 -12.62
C ALA A 128 -13.23 -2.55 -12.47
N LEU A 129 -12.59 -2.12 -13.58
CA LEU A 129 -11.40 -1.29 -13.52
C LEU A 129 -11.69 0.16 -13.10
N LEU A 130 -12.91 0.64 -13.32
CA LEU A 130 -13.30 2.02 -12.99
C LEU A 130 -13.58 2.23 -11.51
N LEU A 131 -13.70 1.14 -10.74
CA LEU A 131 -13.90 1.20 -9.28
C LEU A 131 -12.74 1.93 -8.59
N TRP A 132 -11.51 1.73 -9.07
CA TRP A 132 -10.32 2.41 -8.58
C TRP A 132 -9.71 3.24 -9.70
N THR A 133 -9.48 4.52 -9.44
CA THR A 133 -8.95 5.44 -10.46
C THR A 133 -7.66 6.10 -9.99
N LEU A 134 -6.84 6.53 -10.95
CA LEU A 134 -5.65 7.35 -10.67
C LEU A 134 -6.01 8.80 -10.34
N ALA A 135 -7.23 9.22 -10.66
CA ALA A 135 -7.74 10.53 -10.28
C ALA A 135 -7.74 10.68 -8.76
N ASN A 136 -7.61 11.93 -8.28
CA ASN A 136 -7.70 12.27 -6.87
C ASN A 136 -6.67 11.55 -5.98
N TYR A 137 -5.47 11.25 -6.50
CA TYR A 137 -4.35 10.73 -5.69
C TYR A 137 -4.21 11.55 -4.40
N ARG A 138 -4.39 10.90 -3.24
CA ARG A 138 -4.40 11.47 -1.87
C ARG A 138 -5.55 12.41 -1.52
N LYS A 139 -6.45 12.75 -2.44
CA LYS A 139 -7.56 13.69 -2.21
C LYS A 139 -8.87 12.99 -1.81
N ASP A 140 -9.00 11.69 -2.04
CA ASP A 140 -10.25 10.94 -1.86
C ASP A 140 -10.25 9.96 -0.69
N ARG A 141 -9.19 9.94 0.16
CA ARG A 141 -9.08 8.98 1.28
C ARG A 141 -10.35 8.93 2.14
N GLY A 142 -10.90 10.09 2.51
CA GLY A 142 -12.10 10.17 3.35
C GLY A 142 -13.36 9.56 2.73
N LYS A 143 -13.35 9.28 1.41
CA LYS A 143 -14.47 8.62 0.73
C LYS A 143 -14.42 7.10 0.83
N TRP A 144 -13.29 6.52 1.20
CA TRP A 144 -13.04 5.08 1.22
C TRP A 144 -13.19 4.52 2.64
N THR A 145 -14.42 4.15 2.98
CA THR A 145 -14.72 3.38 4.19
C THR A 145 -14.43 1.89 3.98
N ASP A 146 -14.29 1.12 5.05
CA ASP A 146 -14.10 -0.34 4.96
C ASP A 146 -15.23 -1.01 4.17
N LYS A 147 -16.49 -0.60 4.40
CA LYS A 147 -17.65 -1.07 3.63
C LYS A 147 -17.48 -0.85 2.11
N LYS A 148 -17.02 0.32 1.69
CA LYS A 148 -16.78 0.61 0.27
C LYS A 148 -15.60 -0.19 -0.30
N LEU A 149 -14.57 -0.43 0.50
CA LEU A 149 -13.45 -1.28 0.12
C LEU A 149 -13.91 -2.74 -0.05
N ASP A 150 -14.80 -3.24 0.81
CA ASP A 150 -15.42 -4.56 0.68
C ASP A 150 -16.31 -4.67 -0.55
N GLU A 151 -17.17 -3.69 -0.79
CA GLU A 151 -18.01 -3.64 -1.99
C GLU A 151 -17.16 -3.63 -3.28
N ALA A 152 -16.08 -2.84 -3.29
CA ALA A 152 -15.16 -2.80 -4.43
C ALA A 152 -14.45 -4.14 -4.63
N ARG A 153 -13.95 -4.76 -3.55
CA ARG A 153 -13.32 -6.10 -3.59
C ARG A 153 -14.29 -7.13 -4.14
N ALA A 154 -15.50 -7.20 -3.61
CA ALA A 154 -16.50 -8.19 -4.02
C ALA A 154 -16.81 -8.08 -5.52
N LYS A 155 -16.99 -6.86 -6.03
CA LYS A 155 -17.20 -6.60 -7.47
C LYS A 155 -16.00 -7.03 -8.33
N MET A 156 -14.77 -6.73 -7.89
CA MET A 156 -13.56 -7.15 -8.62
C MET A 156 -13.40 -8.68 -8.62
N LEU A 157 -13.68 -9.35 -7.51
CA LEU A 157 -13.61 -10.81 -7.40
C LEU A 157 -14.68 -11.50 -8.26
N ALA A 158 -15.92 -11.03 -8.21
CA ALA A 158 -16.99 -11.55 -9.06
C ALA A 158 -16.59 -11.45 -10.55
N ARG A 159 -16.02 -10.31 -10.95
CA ARG A 159 -15.54 -10.12 -12.31
C ARG A 159 -14.37 -11.03 -12.68
N LEU A 160 -13.42 -11.25 -11.77
CA LEU A 160 -12.33 -12.21 -11.98
C LEU A 160 -12.84 -13.63 -12.21
N LEU A 161 -13.86 -14.06 -11.46
CA LEU A 161 -14.49 -15.37 -11.62
C LEU A 161 -15.12 -15.50 -13.01
N GLU A 162 -15.88 -14.51 -13.47
CA GLU A 162 -16.47 -14.49 -14.82
C GLU A 162 -15.40 -14.58 -15.91
N LEU A 163 -14.31 -13.81 -15.79
CA LEU A 163 -13.21 -13.81 -16.76
C LEU A 163 -12.46 -15.16 -16.77
N SER A 164 -12.35 -15.82 -15.61
CA SER A 164 -11.70 -17.13 -15.50
C SER A 164 -12.54 -18.26 -16.11
N ALA A 165 -13.87 -18.17 -16.04
CA ALA A 165 -14.77 -19.16 -16.61
C ALA A 165 -14.74 -19.15 -18.14
N LYS A 166 -14.56 -17.98 -18.77
CA LYS A 166 -14.50 -17.83 -20.24
C LYS A 166 -13.20 -18.33 -20.88
N LYS A 167 -12.17 -18.64 -20.09
CA LYS A 167 -10.89 -19.15 -20.58
C LYS A 167 -10.81 -20.68 -20.62
N LYS A 168 -11.81 -21.36 -20.06
CA LYS A 168 -11.97 -22.81 -20.15
C LYS A 168 -12.82 -23.13 -21.38
#